data_AF-A0A528U3I7-F1
#
_entry.id   AF-A0A528U3I7-F1
#
_cell.length_a   1.000
_cell.length_b   1.000
_cell.length_c   1.000
_cell.angle_alpha   90.00
_cell.angle_beta   90.00
_cell.angle_gamma   90.00
#
_symmetry.space_group_name_H-M   'P 1'
#
loop_
_entity.id
_entity.type
_entity.pdbx_description
1 polymer ?
#
loop_
_entity_poly.entity_id
_entity_poly.type
_entity_poly.pdbx_seq_one_letter_code
_entity_poly.pdbx_strand_id
1 'polypeptide(L)'
;MLFWVIAAILTLGASLAVLIPLASGSKGGSASSDHDLEVYRDQLSELDLDVARGLIQPAEAEEARAEIARRILRLDNAADKSAARQPSMATRLVATAAVLAVPLVSWGLYSQLGSPDLPSQPLSERLAKN
;
A
#
# COMPACT_ATOMS: atom_id res chain seq x y z
N MET A 1 -24.02 2.43 -26.94
CA MET A 1 -23.64 1.23 -26.13
C MET A 1 -22.14 1.11 -25.93
N LEU A 2 -21.31 1.12 -26.99
CA LEU A 2 -19.84 1.00 -26.86
C LEU A 2 -19.21 2.06 -25.93
N PHE A 3 -19.64 3.32 -26.05
CA PHE A 3 -19.20 4.41 -25.15
C PHE A 3 -19.41 4.06 -23.66
N TRP A 4 -20.62 3.63 -23.29
CA TRP A 4 -20.96 3.29 -21.91
C TRP A 4 -20.13 2.13 -21.38
N VAL A 5 -19.84 1.12 -22.21
CA VAL A 5 -18.97 0.00 -21.84
C VAL A 5 -17.55 0.49 -21.54
N ILE A 6 -16.97 1.32 -22.43
CA ILE A 6 -15.62 1.86 -22.24
C ILE A 6 -15.57 2.74 -20.98
N ALA A 7 -16.55 3.63 -20.81
CA ALA A 7 -16.65 4.50 -19.63
C ALA A 7 -16.75 3.69 -18.33
N ALA A 8 -17.55 2.63 -18.31
CA ALA A 8 -17.68 1.74 -17.15
C ALA A 8 -16.34 1.02 -16.83
N ILE A 9 -15.65 0.49 -17.84
CA ILE A 9 -14.35 -0.19 -17.66
C ILE A 9 -13.31 0.79 -17.11
N LEU A 10 -13.20 1.98 -17.70
CA LEU A 10 -12.23 2.99 -17.25
C LEU A 10 -12.53 3.45 -15.81
N THR A 11 -13.80 3.67 -15.49
CA THR A 11 -14.22 4.09 -14.14
C THR A 11 -13.92 3.00 -13.11
N LEU A 12 -14.23 1.74 -13.43
CA LEU A 12 -13.93 0.59 -12.57
C LEU A 12 -12.42 0.42 -12.40
N GLY A 13 -11.66 0.49 -13.50
CA GLY A 13 -10.19 0.40 -13.48
C GLY A 13 -9.56 1.50 -12.62
N ALA A 14 -10.00 2.75 -12.76
CA ALA A 14 -9.53 3.86 -11.95
C ALA A 14 -9.89 3.68 -10.46
N SER A 15 -11.12 3.23 -10.17
CA SER A 15 -11.55 2.97 -8.79
C SER A 15 -10.72 1.85 -8.15
N LEU A 16 -10.50 0.75 -8.87
CA LEU A 16 -9.69 -0.37 -8.40
C LEU A 16 -8.21 0.02 -8.23
N ALA A 17 -7.66 0.84 -9.12
CA ALA A 17 -6.28 1.32 -8.99
C ALA A 17 -6.04 2.08 -7.67
N VAL A 18 -7.08 2.71 -7.11
CA VAL A 18 -7.03 3.38 -5.81
C VAL A 18 -7.36 2.40 -4.67
N LEU A 19 -8.39 1.56 -4.83
CA LEU A 19 -8.85 0.64 -3.79
C LEU A 19 -7.86 -0.50 -3.49
N ILE A 20 -7.14 -1.00 -4.49
CA ILE A 20 -6.16 -2.09 -4.33
C ILE A 20 -5.05 -1.71 -3.34
N PRO A 21 -4.32 -0.59 -3.51
CA PRO A 21 -3.29 -0.18 -2.55
C PRO A 21 -3.86 0.19 -1.18
N LEU A 22 -5.11 0.70 -1.10
CA LEU A 22 -5.82 0.94 0.17
C LEU A 22 -6.14 -0.38 0.92
N ALA A 23 -6.46 -1.44 0.18
CA ALA A 23 -6.77 -2.75 0.74
C ALA A 23 -5.51 -3.56 1.07
N SER A 24 -4.42 -3.36 0.33
CA SER A 24 -3.12 -3.92 0.67
C SER A 24 -2.54 -3.16 1.85
N GLY A 25 -2.91 -3.56 3.07
CA GLY A 25 -2.29 -3.07 4.30
C GLY A 25 -0.76 -3.07 4.16
N SER A 26 -0.10 -2.06 4.74
CA SER A 26 1.34 -1.79 4.62
C SER A 26 2.19 -3.07 4.76
N LYS A 27 2.51 -3.71 3.63
CA LYS A 27 3.49 -4.80 3.56
C LYS A 27 4.93 -4.27 3.58
N GLY A 28 5.11 -2.96 3.48
CA GLY A 28 6.42 -2.30 3.48
C GLY A 28 7.17 -2.40 4.81
N GLY A 29 6.48 -2.67 5.93
CA GLY A 29 7.15 -2.81 7.24
C GLY A 29 7.77 -4.20 7.48
N SER A 30 7.15 -5.26 6.98
CA SER A 30 7.54 -6.64 7.30
C SER A 30 8.77 -7.10 6.52
N ALA A 31 8.85 -6.79 5.22
CA ALA A 31 9.96 -7.24 4.38
C ALA A 31 11.31 -6.60 4.74
N SER A 32 11.32 -5.34 5.21
CA SER A 32 12.55 -4.66 5.65
C SER A 32 13.02 -5.18 7.01
N SER A 33 12.08 -5.46 7.92
CA SER A 33 12.41 -5.92 9.27
C SER A 33 13.02 -7.32 9.28
N ASP A 34 12.55 -8.22 8.40
CA ASP A 34 13.12 -9.58 8.28
C ASP A 34 14.57 -9.55 7.78
N HIS A 35 14.88 -8.68 6.82
CA HIS A 35 16.23 -8.55 6.27
C HIS A 35 17.21 -7.94 7.29
N ASP A 36 16.79 -6.91 8.02
CA ASP A 36 17.61 -6.30 9.07
C ASP A 36 17.89 -7.30 10.22
N LEU A 37 16.93 -8.18 10.54
CA LEU A 37 17.10 -9.20 11.57
C LEU A 37 18.15 -10.24 11.17
N GLU A 38 18.17 -10.66 9.91
CA GLU A 38 19.20 -11.57 9.37
C GLU A 38 20.60 -10.97 9.50
N VAL A 39 20.77 -9.69 9.17
CA VAL A 39 22.04 -8.96 9.37
C VAL A 39 22.47 -8.93 10.84
N TYR A 40 21.55 -8.70 11.78
CA TYR A 40 21.89 -8.70 13.21
C TYR A 40 22.25 -10.10 13.74
N ARG A 41 21.66 -11.17 13.18
CA ARG A 41 22.07 -12.55 13.50
C ARG A 41 23.49 -12.84 13.02
N ASP A 42 23.83 -12.40 11.81
CA ASP A 42 25.17 -12.54 11.27
C ASP A 42 26.18 -11.77 12.14
N GLN A 43 25.87 -10.55 12.56
CA GLN A 43 26.72 -9.76 13.48
C GLN A 43 26.97 -10.48 14.81
N LEU A 44 25.97 -11.17 15.36
CA LEU A 44 26.13 -11.93 16.59
C LEU A 44 27.09 -13.12 16.39
N SER A 45 26.98 -13.79 15.24
CA SER A 45 27.85 -14.90 14.88
C SER A 45 29.29 -14.47 14.63
N GLU A 46 29.49 -13.30 14.02
CA GLU A 46 30.81 -12.73 13.77
C GLU A 46 31.48 -12.33 15.09
N LEU A 47 30.71 -11.70 15.99
CA LEU A 47 31.16 -11.36 17.35
C LEU A 47 31.60 -12.61 18.13
N ASP A 48 30.86 -13.72 18.02
CA ASP A 48 31.24 -15.01 18.62
C ASP A 48 32.58 -15.53 18.10
N LEU A 49 32.79 -15.45 16.79
CA LEU A 49 34.03 -15.87 16.16
C LEU A 49 35.21 -14.98 16.53
N ASP A 50 35.00 -13.69 16.74
CA ASP A 50 36.06 -12.75 17.12
C ASP A 50 36.46 -12.90 18.58
N VAL A 51 35.52 -13.22 19.47
CA VAL A 51 35.79 -13.65 20.85
C VAL A 51 36.59 -14.96 20.85
N ALA A 52 36.18 -15.95 20.05
CA ALA A 52 36.88 -17.21 19.95
C ALA A 52 38.32 -17.05 19.41
N ARG A 53 38.54 -16.06 18.55
CA ARG A 53 39.87 -15.67 18.03
C ARG A 53 40.68 -14.81 19.00
N GLY A 54 40.11 -14.40 20.14
CA GLY A 54 40.75 -13.53 21.13
C GLY A 54 40.97 -12.10 20.63
N LEU A 55 40.26 -11.69 19.57
CA LEU A 55 40.34 -10.34 19.02
C LEU A 55 39.56 -9.32 19.86
N ILE A 56 38.53 -9.79 20.58
CA ILE A 56 37.66 -8.98 21.44
C ILE A 56 37.65 -9.58 22.84
N GLN A 57 37.76 -8.71 23.85
CA GLN A 57 37.68 -9.12 25.25
C GLN A 57 36.26 -9.59 25.60
N PRO A 58 36.08 -10.61 26.44
CA PRO A 58 34.76 -11.12 26.78
C PRO A 58 33.84 -10.07 27.43
N ALA A 59 34.41 -9.12 28.19
CA ALA A 59 33.65 -8.02 28.77
C ALA A 59 33.10 -7.04 27.72
N GLU A 60 33.89 -6.72 26.69
CA GLU A 60 33.47 -5.86 25.58
C GLU A 60 32.45 -6.56 24.69
N ALA A 61 32.60 -7.88 24.50
CA ALA A 61 31.65 -8.68 23.74
C ALA A 61 30.27 -8.75 24.40
N GLU A 62 30.19 -8.84 25.73
CA GLU A 62 28.92 -8.79 26.45
C GLU A 62 28.18 -7.45 26.24
N GLU A 63 28.91 -6.33 26.28
CA GLU A 63 28.31 -5.01 25.97
C GLU A 63 27.80 -4.95 24.52
N ALA A 64 28.58 -5.45 23.57
CA ALA A 64 28.19 -5.49 22.16
C ALA A 64 26.95 -6.38 21.92
N ARG A 65 26.89 -7.57 22.53
CA ARG A 65 25.71 -8.45 22.50
C ARG A 65 24.48 -7.74 23.05
N ALA A 66 24.62 -7.05 24.19
CA ALA A 66 23.50 -6.34 24.81
C ALA A 66 22.95 -5.23 23.89
N GLU A 67 23.81 -4.51 23.17
CA GLU A 67 23.36 -3.49 22.22
C GLU A 67 22.74 -4.08 20.96
N ILE A 68 23.30 -5.16 20.40
CA ILE A 68 22.69 -5.88 19.26
C ILE A 68 21.31 -6.41 19.65
N ALA A 69 21.17 -7.02 20.83
CA ALA A 69 19.88 -7.49 21.34
C ALA A 69 18.88 -6.34 21.53
N ARG A 70 19.32 -5.18 22.05
CA ARG A 70 18.47 -3.97 22.11
C ARG A 70 18.03 -3.51 20.72
N ARG A 71 18.88 -3.56 19.70
CA ARG A 71 18.53 -3.18 18.32
C ARG A 71 17.51 -4.14 17.71
N ILE A 72 17.68 -5.45 17.92
CA ILE A 72 16.70 -6.47 17.51
C ILE A 72 15.34 -6.20 18.18
N LEU A 73 15.30 -5.93 19.48
CA LEU A 73 14.06 -5.59 20.19
C LEU A 73 13.41 -4.30 19.66
N ARG A 74 14.20 -3.31 19.21
CA ARG A 74 13.66 -2.08 18.60
C ARG A 74 13.02 -2.34 17.22
N LEU A 75 13.58 -3.24 16.42
CA LEU A 75 12.99 -3.65 15.14
C LEU A 75 11.61 -4.30 15.35
N ASP A 76 11.52 -5.21 16.32
CA ASP A 76 10.27 -5.91 16.66
C ASP A 76 9.19 -4.92 17.14
N ASN A 77 9.56 -4.00 18.04
CA ASN A 77 8.66 -2.92 18.49
C ASN A 77 8.26 -1.95 17.35
N ALA A 78 9.13 -1.72 16.36
CA ALA A 78 8.81 -0.90 15.20
C ALA A 78 7.85 -1.63 14.24
N ALA A 79 8.01 -2.93 14.06
CA ALA A 79 7.10 -3.80 13.32
C ALA A 79 5.71 -3.84 13.98
N ASP A 80 5.65 -4.01 15.30
CA ASP A 80 4.40 -3.97 16.08
C ASP A 80 3.71 -2.60 16.04
N LYS A 81 4.47 -1.51 16.14
CA LYS A 81 3.91 -0.14 16.00
C LYS A 81 3.41 0.15 14.59
N SER A 82 4.04 -0.42 13.57
CA SER A 82 3.60 -0.34 12.17
C SER A 82 2.34 -1.19 11.93
N ALA A 83 2.26 -2.37 12.54
CA ALA A 83 1.06 -3.22 12.55
C ALA A 83 -0.11 -2.54 13.29
N ALA A 84 0.17 -1.85 14.41
CA ALA A 84 -0.81 -1.03 15.12
C ALA A 84 -1.28 0.21 14.32
N ARG A 85 -0.55 0.60 13.26
CA ARG A 85 -0.94 1.67 12.33
C ARG A 85 -1.79 1.17 11.16
N GLN A 86 -2.20 -0.11 11.14
CA GLN A 86 -3.15 -0.55 10.13
C GLN A 86 -4.44 0.27 10.22
N PRO A 87 -4.94 0.82 9.09
CA PRO A 87 -6.18 1.58 9.11
C PRO A 87 -7.29 0.67 9.64
N SER A 88 -8.02 1.17 10.64
CA SER A 88 -9.16 0.46 11.22
C SER A 88 -10.17 0.08 10.13
N MET A 89 -11.01 -0.93 10.40
CA MET A 89 -12.11 -1.29 9.48
C MET A 89 -12.97 -0.06 9.13
N ALA A 90 -13.22 0.82 10.11
CA ALA A 90 -13.94 2.07 9.89
C ALA A 90 -13.21 3.01 8.91
N THR A 91 -11.89 3.16 9.05
CA THR A 91 -11.07 3.96 8.11
C THR A 91 -11.12 3.39 6.69
N ARG A 92 -11.02 2.07 6.55
CA ARG A 92 -11.14 1.40 5.24
C ARG A 92 -12.52 1.57 4.63
N LEU A 93 -13.58 1.48 5.42
CA LEU A 93 -14.96 1.70 4.97
C LEU A 93 -15.17 3.14 4.50
N VAL A 94 -14.71 4.13 5.27
CA VAL A 94 -14.80 5.55 4.90
C VAL A 94 -14.02 5.84 3.62
N ALA A 95 -12.79 5.33 3.50
CA ALA A 95 -11.98 5.50 2.29
C ALA A 95 -12.65 4.86 1.06
N THR A 96 -13.16 3.63 1.20
CA THR A 96 -13.89 2.95 0.13
C THR A 96 -15.14 3.72 -0.27
N ALA A 97 -15.92 4.19 0.71
CA ALA A 97 -17.11 5.00 0.47
C ALA A 97 -16.76 6.31 -0.26
N ALA A 98 -15.68 6.99 0.12
CA ALA A 98 -15.23 8.21 -0.53
C ALA A 98 -14.83 7.97 -2.00
N VAL A 99 -14.12 6.87 -2.29
CA VAL A 99 -13.74 6.52 -3.67
C VAL A 99 -14.97 6.21 -4.52
N LEU A 100 -15.93 5.45 -3.99
CA LEU A 100 -17.16 5.08 -4.72
C LEU A 100 -18.17 6.22 -4.82
N ALA A 101 -18.12 7.20 -3.91
CA ALA A 101 -19.00 8.36 -3.97
C ALA A 101 -18.80 9.15 -5.27
N VAL A 102 -17.57 9.25 -5.78
CA VAL A 102 -17.28 9.99 -7.02
C VAL A 102 -18.05 9.44 -8.23
N PRO A 103 -17.91 8.16 -8.63
CA PRO A 103 -18.64 7.63 -9.78
C PRO A 103 -20.16 7.57 -9.53
N LEU A 104 -20.61 7.27 -8.30
CA LEU A 104 -22.03 7.20 -7.98
C LEU A 104 -22.73 8.56 -8.07
N VAL A 105 -22.12 9.60 -7.49
CA VAL A 105 -22.65 10.97 -7.57
C VAL A 105 -22.57 11.49 -9.00
N SER A 106 -21.46 11.23 -9.71
CA SER A 106 -21.30 11.63 -11.11
C SER A 106 -22.39 11.00 -12.00
N TRP A 107 -22.68 9.72 -11.81
CA TRP A 107 -23.76 9.03 -12.51
C TRP A 107 -25.12 9.65 -12.21
N GLY A 108 -25.43 9.90 -10.93
CA GLY A 108 -26.69 10.52 -10.50
C GLY A 108 -26.87 11.95 -11.01
N LEU A 109 -25.80 12.74 -11.07
CA LEU A 109 -25.83 14.08 -11.65
C LEU A 109 -25.99 14.03 -13.17
N TYR A 110 -25.28 13.13 -13.86
CA TYR A 110 -25.40 12.99 -15.30
C TYR A 110 -26.80 12.51 -15.72
N SER A 111 -27.44 11.63 -14.94
CA SER A 111 -28.79 11.17 -15.25
C SER A 111 -29.85 12.27 -15.08
N GLN A 112 -29.64 13.23 -14.18
CA GLN A 112 -30.57 14.35 -13.97
C GLN A 112 -30.30 15.53 -14.91
N LEU A 113 -29.04 15.89 -15.11
CA LEU A 113 -28.64 17.12 -15.78
C LEU A 113 -28.17 16.89 -17.23
N GLY A 114 -27.75 15.66 -17.53
CA GLY A 114 -27.25 15.27 -18.83
C GLY A 114 -28.35 14.81 -19.78
N SER A 115 -27.92 14.17 -20.87
CA SER A 115 -28.82 13.62 -21.88
C SER A 115 -28.33 12.23 -22.26
N PRO A 116 -28.56 11.22 -21.41
CA PRO A 116 -28.04 9.86 -21.61
C PRO A 116 -28.57 9.20 -22.89
N ASP A 117 -29.75 9.62 -23.33
CA ASP A 117 -30.43 9.10 -24.52
C ASP A 117 -30.05 9.84 -25.80
N LEU A 118 -29.16 10.85 -25.74
CA LEU A 118 -28.71 11.52 -26.95
C LEU A 118 -27.94 10.54 -27.83
N PRO A 119 -28.40 10.30 -29.08
CA PRO A 119 -27.68 9.46 -30.01
C PRO A 119 -26.36 10.13 -30.41
N SER A 120 -25.35 9.30 -30.64
CA SER A 120 -24.08 9.76 -31.20
C SER A 120 -24.31 10.44 -32.55
N GLN A 121 -23.70 11.61 -32.77
CA GLN A 121 -23.74 12.33 -34.04
C GLN A 121 -22.40 12.19 -34.79
N PRO A 122 -22.20 11.12 -35.58
CA PRO A 122 -20.98 10.93 -36.34
C PRO A 122 -20.79 12.04 -37.39
N LEU A 123 -19.54 12.30 -37.77
CA LEU A 123 -19.18 13.38 -38.69
C LEU A 123 -19.97 13.32 -40.02
N SER A 124 -20.18 12.11 -40.55
CA SER A 124 -20.93 11.88 -41.79
C SER A 124 -22.38 12.36 -41.72
N GLU A 125 -23.08 12.08 -40.62
CA GLU A 125 -24.47 12.52 -40.43
C GLU A 125 -24.60 14.04 -40.31
N ARG A 126 -23.60 14.71 -39.73
CA ARG A 126 -23.60 16.17 -39.60
C ARG A 126 -23.35 16.87 -40.93
N LEU A 127 -22.47 16.32 -41.77
CA LEU A 127 -22.17 16.87 -43.09
C LEU A 127 -23.32 16.71 -44.08
N ALA A 128 -24.17 15.69 -43.92
CA ALA A 128 -25.36 15.49 -44.75
C ALA A 128 -26.55 16.40 -44.37
N LYS A 129 -26.50 17.05 -43.20
CA LYS A 129 -27.55 17.93 -42.68
C LYS A 129 -27.33 19.42 -42.97
N ASN A 130 -26.13 19.79 -43.43
CA ASN A 130 -25.75 21.14 -43.90
C ASN A 130 -25.73 21.18 -45.43
#